data_AF-A0A3B9A7D7-F1
#
_entry.id   AF-A0A3B9A7D7-F1
#
_cell.length_a   1.000
_cell.length_b   1.000
_cell.length_c   1.000
_cell.angle_alpha   90.00
_cell.angle_beta   90.00
_cell.angle_gamma   90.00
#
_symmetry.space_group_name_H-M   'P 1'
#
loop_
_entity.id
_entity.type
_entity.pdbx_description
1 polymer ?
#
loop_
_entity_poly.entity_id
_entity_poly.type
_entity_poly.pdbx_seq_one_letter_code
_entity_poly.pdbx_strand_id
1 'polypeptide(L)' 'MRRFLLVRERDLTGVSGTGIVAEGAEFTSGLAVMRWLREPYAVGVFQSVADLIAIHGHEGATHIQFLDQA' A
#
# COMPACT_ATOMS: atom_id res chain seq x y z
N MET A 1 -4.72 9.99 -12.11
CA MET A 1 -4.13 9.62 -10.80
C MET A 1 -5.21 8.92 -10.01
N ARG A 2 -4.88 7.83 -9.31
CA ARG A 2 -5.83 7.04 -8.54
C ARG A 2 -5.31 6.84 -7.13
N ARG A 3 -6.10 7.22 -6.13
CA ARG A 3 -5.80 7.07 -4.71
C ARG A 3 -6.13 5.66 -4.25
N PHE A 4 -5.36 5.17 -3.30
CA PHE A 4 -5.58 3.85 -2.71
C PHE A 4 -5.28 3.82 -1.21
N LEU A 5 -5.83 2.80 -0.56
CA LEU A 5 -5.47 2.34 0.78
C LEU A 5 -4.75 1.00 0.67
N LEU A 6 -3.75 0.78 1.51
CA LEU A 6 -3.13 -0.52 1.71
C LEU A 6 -3.76 -1.18 2.93
N VAL A 7 -4.46 -2.29 2.70
CA VAL A 7 -5.21 -3.01 3.71
C VAL A 7 -4.49 -4.31 4.05
N ARG A 8 -4.18 -4.50 5.34
CA ARG A 8 -3.50 -5.68 5.90
C ARG A 8 -4.52 -6.52 6.66
N GLU A 9 -4.84 -7.69 6.10
CA GLU A 9 -5.74 -8.67 6.71
C GLU A 9 -5.05 -9.46 7.82
N ARG A 10 -3.78 -9.85 7.59
CA ARG A 10 -3.00 -10.66 8.54
C ARG A 10 -1.60 -10.11 8.71
N ASP A 11 -1.22 -9.79 9.94
CA ASP A 11 0.13 -9.31 10.23
C ASP A 11 1.06 -10.46 10.64
N LEU A 12 1.73 -11.06 9.65
CA LEU A 12 2.59 -12.21 9.85
C LEU A 12 3.87 -11.89 10.65
N THR A 13 4.28 -10.61 10.70
CA THR A 13 5.53 -10.19 11.35
C THR A 13 5.30 -9.55 12.71
N GLY A 14 4.07 -9.17 13.05
CA GLY A 14 3.74 -8.45 14.28
C GLY A 14 4.23 -7.00 14.33
N VAL A 15 4.66 -6.44 13.19
CA VAL A 15 5.25 -5.09 13.11
C VAL A 15 4.21 -4.04 12.69
N SER A 16 3.41 -4.34 11.68
CA SER A 16 2.55 -3.32 11.03
C SER A 16 1.12 -3.30 11.59
N GLY A 17 0.72 -4.35 12.31
CA GLY A 17 -0.66 -4.63 12.69
C GLY A 17 -1.58 -4.84 11.49
N THR A 18 -2.88 -4.93 11.74
CA THR A 18 -3.92 -5.15 10.72
C THR A 18 -4.73 -3.89 10.41
N GLY A 19 -5.62 -3.98 9.41
CA GLY A 19 -6.49 -2.91 8.93
C GLY A 19 -5.82 -2.03 7.88
N ILE A 20 -6.20 -0.76 7.82
CA ILE A 20 -5.55 0.22 6.94
C ILE A 20 -4.17 0.55 7.54
N VAL A 21 -3.11 0.18 6.84
CA VAL A 21 -1.73 0.35 7.30
C VAL A 21 -0.98 1.43 6.52
N ALA A 22 -1.43 1.75 5.30
CA ALA A 22 -0.87 2.84 4.51
C ALA A 22 -1.94 3.48 3.60
N GLU A 23 -1.65 4.68 3.14
CA GLU A 23 -2.39 5.41 2.10
C GLU A 23 -1.45 5.76 0.95
N GLY A 24 -1.98 5.95 -0.25
CA GLY A 24 -1.14 6.25 -1.40
C GLY A 24 -1.89 6.70 -2.64
N ALA A 25 -1.11 6.97 -3.69
CA ALA A 25 -1.63 7.32 -5.00
C ALA A 25 -0.74 6.75 -6.12
N GLU A 26 -1.39 6.30 -7.18
CA GLU A 26 -0.79 5.92 -8.46
C GLU A 26 -0.96 7.08 -9.46
N PHE A 27 0.14 7.59 -9.96
CA PHE A 27 0.18 8.63 -10.98
C PHE A 27 -0.19 8.08 -12.35
N THR A 28 -0.58 8.94 -13.28
CA THR A 28 -0.89 8.54 -14.66
C THR A 28 0.31 7.97 -15.42
N SER A 29 1.54 8.19 -14.91
CA SER A 29 2.76 7.58 -15.41
C SER A 29 2.97 6.14 -14.94
N GLY A 30 2.14 5.64 -14.02
CA GLY A 30 2.29 4.34 -13.35
C GLY A 30 3.05 4.40 -12.02
N LEU A 31 3.84 5.45 -11.77
CA LEU A 31 4.54 5.63 -10.49
C LEU A 31 3.56 5.61 -9.32
N ALA A 32 3.96 5.01 -8.19
CA ALA A 32 3.16 4.98 -6.98
C ALA A 32 3.91 5.60 -5.80
N VAL A 33 3.21 6.41 -5.00
CA VAL A 33 3.68 6.88 -3.69
C VAL A 33 2.80 6.31 -2.60
N MET A 34 3.42 5.88 -1.51
CA MET A 34 2.74 5.30 -0.35
C MET A 34 3.29 5.90 0.93
N ARG A 35 2.41 6.26 1.86
CA ARG A 35 2.74 6.71 3.20
C ARG A 35 2.18 5.72 4.21
N TRP A 36 3.05 5.20 5.08
CA TRP A 36 2.63 4.38 6.22
C TRP A 36 1.83 5.20 7.23
N LEU A 37 0.74 4.63 7.73
CA LEU A 37 -0.08 5.17 8.82
C LEU A 37 0.32 4.60 10.18
N ARG A 38 1.46 3.93 10.24
CA ARG A 38 2.02 3.27 11.42
C ARG A 38 3.48 3.67 11.54
N GLU A 39 4.00 3.72 12.77
CA GLU A 39 5.41 4.02 13.01
C GLU A 39 6.33 3.12 12.18
N PRO A 40 7.40 3.66 11.56
CA PRO A 40 7.92 5.02 11.69
C PRO A 40 7.30 6.05 10.72
N TYR A 41 6.11 5.80 10.18
CA TYR A 41 5.38 6.68 9.25
C TYR A 41 6.14 7.01 7.96
N ALA A 42 6.95 6.07 7.48
CA ALA A 42 7.79 6.26 6.31
C ALA A 42 6.96 6.49 5.03
N VAL A 43 7.62 7.09 4.03
CA VAL A 43 7.08 7.27 2.67
C VAL A 43 7.94 6.48 1.69
N GLY A 44 7.30 5.68 0.83
CA GLY A 44 7.94 4.92 -0.24
C GLY A 44 7.46 5.39 -1.62
N VAL A 45 8.38 5.33 -2.59
CA VAL A 45 8.09 5.60 -4.01
C VAL A 45 8.46 4.35 -4.81
N PHE A 46 7.55 3.91 -5.68
CA PHE A 46 7.65 2.67 -6.44
C PHE A 46 7.42 2.95 -7.93
N GLN A 47 8.02 2.13 -8.79
CA GLN A 47 7.84 2.23 -10.25
C GLN A 47 6.40 1.93 -10.67
N SER A 48 5.74 1.04 -9.94
CA SER A 48 4.32 0.71 -10.13
C SER A 48 3.64 0.27 -8.83
N VAL A 49 2.31 0.26 -8.83
CA VAL A 49 1.52 -0.40 -7.79
C VAL A 49 1.83 -1.90 -7.68
N ALA A 50 2.18 -2.55 -8.79
CA ALA A 50 2.56 -3.96 -8.78
C ALA A 50 3.86 -4.20 -7.99
N ASP A 51 4.86 -3.32 -8.14
CA ASP A 51 6.10 -3.42 -7.37
C ASP A 51 5.87 -3.21 -5.86
N LEU A 52 4.99 -2.27 -5.51
CA LEU A 52 4.56 -2.06 -4.13
C LEU A 52 3.95 -3.35 -3.55
N ILE A 53 3.02 -4.00 -4.27
CA ILE A 53 2.40 -5.26 -3.83
C ILE A 53 3.38 -6.43 -3.82
N ALA A 54 4.35 -6.48 -4.74
CA ALA A 54 5.36 -7.53 -4.74
C ALA A 54 6.17 -7.53 -3.42
N ILE A 55 6.41 -6.34 -2.85
CA ILE A 55 7.15 -6.19 -1.58
C ILE A 55 6.22 -6.31 -0.37
N HIS A 56 5.04 -5.68 -0.41
CA HIS A 56 4.17 -5.51 0.76
C HIS A 56 2.95 -6.43 0.80
N GLY A 57 2.69 -7.21 -0.26
CA GLY A 57 1.51 -8.05 -0.43
C GLY A 57 1.46 -9.27 0.51
N HIS A 58 2.62 -9.77 0.96
CA HIS A 58 2.75 -10.87 1.93
C HIS A 58 1.79 -12.05 1.65
N GLU A 59 1.93 -12.70 0.49
CA GLU A 59 1.08 -13.86 0.08
C GLU A 59 -0.44 -13.57 0.15
N GLY A 60 -0.84 -12.36 -0.22
CA GLY A 60 -2.24 -11.92 -0.20
C GLY A 60 -2.75 -11.51 1.19
N ALA A 61 -1.89 -11.48 2.21
CA ALA A 61 -2.23 -10.90 3.50
C ALA A 61 -2.38 -9.37 3.46
N THR A 62 -1.90 -8.72 2.40
CA THR A 62 -2.07 -7.30 2.15
C THR A 62 -2.56 -7.06 0.73
N HIS A 63 -3.50 -6.14 0.56
CA HIS A 63 -4.02 -5.78 -0.75
C HIS A 63 -4.30 -4.28 -0.86
N ILE A 64 -4.49 -3.81 -2.09
CA ILE A 64 -4.85 -2.43 -2.39
C ILE A 64 -6.35 -2.29 -2.57
N GLN A 65 -6.91 -1.26 -1.94
CA GLN A 65 -8.26 -0.78 -2.18
C GLN A 65 -8.19 0.59 -2.86
N PHE A 66 -8.54 0.64 -4.15
CA PHE A 66 -8.65 1.92 -4.87
C PHE A 66 -9.91 2.69 -4.43
N LEU A 67 -9.76 3.99 -4.22
CA LEU A 67 -10.84 4.88 -3.77
C LEU A 67 -11.58 5.55 -4.91
N ASP A 68 -10.94 5.64 -6.08
CA ASP A 68 -11.49 6.28 -7.25
C ASP A 68 -12.10 5.22 -8.20
N GLN A 69 -13.31 5.50 -8.71
CA GLN A 69 -14.00 4.64 -9.66
C GLN A 69 -13.26 4.60 -11.01
N ALA A 70 -13.45 3.49 -11.74
CA ALA A 70 -12.90 3.30 -13.08
C ALA A 70 -13.61 4.17 -14.13
#